data_AF-A0AB73V958-F1
#
_entry.id   AF-A0AB73V958-F1
#
_cell.length_a   1.000
_cell.length_b   1.000
_cell.length_c   1.000
_cell.angle_alpha   90.00
_cell.angle_beta   90.00
_cell.angle_gamma   90.00
#
_symmetry.space_group_name_H-M   'P 1'
#
loop_
_entity.id
_entity.type
_entity.pdbx_description
1 polymer ?
#
loop_
_entity_poly.entity_id
_entity_poly.type
_entity_poly.pdbx_seq_one_letter_code
_entity_poly.pdbx_strand_id
1 'polypeptide(L)'
;MSKLESLPAGSTVQGGVIHFYGQIVEPACDVSTQSSPVEMNCPQNGSIPGKTYSSKALMSGNVKNAQIASVKVQYLDKQKKLAVMNIEYN
;
A
#
# COMPACT_ATOMS: atom_id res chain seq x y z
N MET A 1 -42.04 50.12 4.10
CA MET A 1 -42.43 49.28 5.25
C MET A 1 -41.77 47.92 5.07
N SER A 2 -40.71 47.69 5.82
CA SER A 2 -39.86 46.51 5.75
C SER A 2 -40.56 45.31 6.38
N LYS A 3 -40.62 44.17 5.69
CA LYS A 3 -40.82 42.89 6.36
C LYS A 3 -39.63 42.00 6.02
N LEU A 4 -38.62 42.07 6.90
CA LEU A 4 -37.50 41.15 6.92
C LEU A 4 -37.97 39.96 7.77
N GLU A 5 -38.44 38.89 7.13
CA GLU A 5 -38.81 37.66 7.82
C GLU A 5 -37.51 36.92 8.15
N SER A 6 -37.08 37.05 9.41
CA SER A 6 -35.95 36.32 9.98
C SER A 6 -36.27 34.83 10.01
N LEU A 7 -35.64 34.05 9.12
CA LEU A 7 -35.61 32.59 9.22
C LEU A 7 -34.97 32.19 10.55
N PRO A 8 -35.56 31.25 11.32
CA PRO A 8 -34.96 30.80 12.58
C PRO A 8 -33.61 30.14 12.30
N ALA A 9 -32.55 30.71 12.87
CA ALA A 9 -31.25 30.06 12.97
C ALA A 9 -31.38 28.88 13.95
N GLY A 10 -31.57 27.68 13.41
CA GLY A 10 -31.78 26.52 14.27
C GLY A 10 -32.13 25.23 13.53
N SER A 11 -31.45 24.92 12.42
CA SER A 11 -31.39 23.53 11.97
C SER A 11 -30.36 22.79 12.82
N THR A 12 -30.77 22.30 13.99
CA THR A 12 -30.02 21.22 14.66
C THR A 12 -30.12 19.99 13.77
N VAL A 13 -29.11 19.80 12.92
CA VAL A 13 -28.95 18.53 12.21
C VAL A 13 -28.63 17.50 13.29
N GLN A 14 -29.59 16.61 13.57
CA GLN A 14 -29.36 15.45 14.43
C GLN A 14 -28.42 14.51 13.68
N GLY A 15 -27.11 14.74 13.84
CA GLY A 15 -26.07 13.88 13.30
C GLY A 15 -26.04 12.55 14.04
N GLY A 16 -26.15 11.45 13.30
CA GLY A 16 -25.93 10.10 13.81
C GLY A 16 -24.45 9.73 13.86
N VAL A 17 -24.11 8.67 14.58
CA VAL A 17 -22.76 8.11 14.63
C VAL A 17 -22.61 7.03 13.56
N ILE A 18 -21.60 7.14 12.69
CA ILE A 18 -21.23 6.08 11.75
C ILE A 18 -20.09 5.27 12.37
N HIS A 19 -20.32 3.98 12.57
CA HIS A 19 -19.29 3.05 13.00
C HIS A 19 -18.71 2.34 11.78
N PHE A 20 -17.44 2.61 11.50
CA PHE A 20 -16.70 1.87 10.48
C PHE A 20 -16.06 0.65 11.12
N TYR A 21 -16.48 -0.53 10.66
CA TYR A 21 -15.82 -1.80 10.99
C TYR A 21 -15.12 -2.30 9.73
N GLY A 22 -13.84 -2.59 9.86
CA GLY A 22 -13.04 -3.12 8.78
C GLY A 22 -11.87 -3.92 9.34
N GLN A 23 -11.45 -4.94 8.60
CA GLN A 23 -10.22 -5.68 8.85
C GLN A 23 -9.27 -5.39 7.70
N ILE A 24 -7.97 -5.26 7.97
CA ILE A 24 -6.96 -5.26 6.92
C ILE A 24 -6.99 -6.66 6.30
N VAL A 25 -7.50 -6.76 5.07
CA VAL A 25 -7.75 -8.06 4.44
C VAL A 25 -6.44 -8.78 4.12
N GLU A 26 -5.37 -8.05 3.77
CA GLU A 26 -4.02 -8.59 3.54
C GLU A 26 -2.96 -7.49 3.80
N PRO A 27 -1.88 -7.73 4.59
CA PRO A 27 -0.81 -6.76 4.75
C PRO A 27 0.11 -6.70 3.51
N ALA A 28 0.93 -5.66 3.42
CA ALA A 28 1.97 -5.55 2.39
C ALA A 28 2.96 -6.72 2.45
N CYS A 29 3.66 -6.99 1.35
CA CYS A 29 4.70 -8.01 1.33
C CYS A 29 5.83 -7.69 2.31
N ASP A 30 6.25 -8.68 3.08
CA ASP A 30 7.48 -8.63 3.88
C ASP A 30 8.68 -8.86 2.95
N VAL A 31 9.69 -8.00 3.02
CA VAL A 31 10.89 -8.06 2.18
C VAL A 31 12.12 -8.19 3.09
N SER A 32 12.79 -9.35 3.01
CA SER A 32 14.05 -9.58 3.70
C SER A 32 15.22 -9.50 2.73
N THR A 33 16.03 -8.45 2.89
CA THR A 33 17.28 -8.26 2.14
C THR A 33 18.50 -8.87 2.84
N GLN A 34 18.29 -9.67 3.90
CA GLN A 34 19.38 -10.27 4.68
C GLN A 34 20.07 -11.41 3.90
N SER A 35 19.37 -12.02 2.96
CA SER A 35 19.84 -13.10 2.10
C SER A 35 19.85 -12.68 0.63
N SER A 36 20.74 -13.31 -0.14
CA SER A 36 20.75 -13.25 -1.60
C SER A 36 20.60 -14.68 -2.11
N PRO A 37 19.49 -15.05 -2.76
CA PRO A 37 18.40 -14.21 -3.27
C PRO A 37 17.54 -13.56 -2.17
N VAL A 38 16.95 -12.40 -2.47
CA VAL A 38 16.09 -11.63 -1.55
C VAL A 38 14.79 -12.40 -1.34
N GLU A 39 14.38 -12.53 -0.09
CA GLU A 39 13.12 -13.20 0.26
C GLU A 39 11.99 -12.19 0.31
N MET A 40 10.87 -12.50 -0.34
CA MET A 40 9.69 -11.65 -0.36
C MET A 40 8.44 -12.49 -0.08
N ASN A 41 7.81 -12.19 1.04
CA ASN A 41 6.66 -12.92 1.55
C ASN A 41 5.42 -12.05 1.38
N CYS A 42 4.69 -12.29 0.29
CA CYS A 42 3.43 -11.64 0.00
C CYS A 42 2.27 -12.53 0.48
N PRO A 43 1.49 -12.11 1.49
CA PRO A 43 0.31 -12.85 1.91
C PRO A 43 -0.75 -12.81 0.81
N GLN A 44 -1.13 -13.97 0.29
CA GLN A 44 -2.16 -14.11 -0.73
C GLN A 44 -3.20 -15.15 -0.28
N ASN A 45 -4.47 -14.74 -0.22
CA ASN A 45 -5.62 -15.53 0.19
C ASN A 45 -5.43 -16.21 1.57
N GLY A 46 -4.90 -15.47 2.55
CA GLY A 46 -4.65 -15.95 3.91
C GLY A 46 -3.47 -16.92 4.07
N SER A 47 -2.75 -17.23 2.98
CA SER A 47 -1.49 -17.96 3.02
C SER A 47 -0.33 -17.03 2.71
N ILE A 48 0.86 -17.29 3.26
CA ILE A 48 2.08 -16.56 2.92
C ILE A 48 2.93 -17.50 2.06
N PRO A 49 2.66 -17.64 0.74
CA PRO A 49 3.54 -18.40 -0.12
C PRO A 49 4.92 -17.72 -0.12
N GLY A 50 5.90 -18.33 0.54
CA GLY A 50 7.28 -17.85 0.51
C GLY A 50 7.79 -17.84 -0.93
N LYS A 51 8.12 -16.66 -1.45
CA LYS A 51 8.72 -16.51 -2.78
C LYS A 51 10.09 -15.86 -2.62
N THR A 52 11.11 -16.53 -3.12
CA THR A 52 12.44 -15.96 -3.19
C THR A 52 12.63 -15.35 -4.57
N TYR A 53 13.04 -14.08 -4.61
CA TYR A 53 13.33 -13.39 -5.85
C TYR A 53 14.83 -13.10 -5.91
N SER A 54 15.45 -13.52 -7.01
CA SER A 54 16.84 -13.11 -7.26
C SER A 54 16.91 -11.59 -7.32
N SER A 55 18.02 -11.02 -6.83
CA SER A 55 18.27 -9.57 -6.92
C SER A 55 18.16 -9.07 -8.36
N LYS A 56 18.52 -9.92 -9.34
CA LYS A 56 18.37 -9.61 -10.77
C LYS A 56 16.91 -9.49 -11.23
N ALA A 57 16.01 -10.34 -10.72
CA ALA A 57 14.58 -10.28 -11.05
C ALA A 57 13.92 -9.03 -10.43
N LEU A 58 14.31 -8.68 -9.20
CA LEU A 58 13.84 -7.45 -8.54
C LEU A 58 14.33 -6.20 -9.28
N MET A 59 15.60 -6.17 -9.66
CA MET A 59 16.19 -5.05 -10.41
C MET A 59 15.62 -4.90 -11.83
N SER A 60 15.19 -6.01 -12.46
CA SER A 60 14.52 -5.94 -13.76
C SER A 60 13.02 -5.66 -13.65
N GLY A 61 12.47 -5.58 -12.43
CA GLY A 61 11.03 -5.45 -12.19
C GLY A 61 10.22 -6.69 -12.58
N ASN A 62 10.87 -7.81 -12.88
CA ASN A 62 10.22 -9.05 -13.32
C ASN A 62 9.77 -9.88 -12.11
N VAL A 63 8.88 -9.30 -11.31
CA VAL A 63 8.30 -9.92 -10.12
C VAL A 63 6.88 -10.36 -10.47
N LYS A 64 6.69 -11.68 -10.61
CA LYS A 64 5.36 -12.24 -10.88
C LYS A 64 4.66 -12.55 -9.56
N ASN A 65 3.70 -11.71 -9.19
CA ASN A 65 2.78 -11.93 -8.07
C ASN A 65 1.43 -11.29 -8.42
N ALA A 66 0.32 -11.94 -8.08
CA ALA A 66 -1.02 -11.46 -8.41
C ALA A 66 -1.41 -10.14 -7.72
N GLN A 67 -0.75 -9.80 -6.61
CA GLN A 67 -1.02 -8.59 -5.84
C GLN A 67 -0.10 -7.42 -6.21
N ILE A 68 0.98 -7.68 -6.96
CA ILE A 68 1.98 -6.66 -7.30
C ILE A 68 1.70 -6.16 -8.72
N ALA A 69 1.39 -4.87 -8.82
CA ALA A 69 1.24 -4.17 -10.09
C ALA A 69 2.59 -3.92 -10.76
N SER A 70 3.57 -3.40 -10.00
CA SER A 70 4.91 -3.16 -10.52
C SER A 70 5.98 -3.10 -9.43
N VAL A 71 7.23 -3.38 -9.79
CA VAL A 71 8.40 -3.16 -8.92
C VAL A 71 9.42 -2.29 -9.65
N LYS A 72 9.83 -1.20 -9.02
CA LYS A 72 10.82 -0.24 -9.56
C LYS A 72 11.97 -0.09 -8.57
N VAL A 73 13.18 -0.37 -9.03
CA VAL A 73 14.41 -0.18 -8.24
C VAL A 73 15.16 1.04 -8.75
N GLN A 74 15.45 1.98 -7.86
CA GLN A 74 16.20 3.20 -8.17
C GLN A 74 17.46 3.26 -7.32
N TYR A 75 18.62 3.34 -7.96
CA TYR A 75 19.90 3.51 -7.26
C TYR A 75 20.08 4.97 -6.83
N LEU A 76 20.48 5.16 -5.58
CA LEU A 76 20.76 6.47 -5.02
C LEU A 76 22.21 6.91 -5.21
N ASP A 77 23.11 5.97 -5.50
CA ASP A 77 24.52 6.23 -5.71
C ASP A 77 25.05 5.66 -7.03
N LYS A 78 26.12 6.29 -7.55
CA LYS A 78 26.76 5.87 -8.81
C LYS A 78 27.45 4.51 -8.70
N GLN A 79 27.85 4.09 -7.50
CA GLN A 79 28.48 2.79 -7.25
C GLN A 79 27.45 1.66 -7.12
N LYS A 80 26.13 1.98 -7.19
CA LYS A 80 25.01 1.03 -7.09
C LYS A 80 25.01 0.21 -5.79
N LYS A 81 25.43 0.82 -4.69
CA LYS A 81 25.49 0.19 -3.35
C LYS A 81 24.22 0.44 -2.52
N LEU A 82 23.47 1.47 -2.86
CA LEU A 82 22.26 1.92 -2.18
C LEU A 82 21.15 2.09 -3.21
N ALA A 83 19.99 1.50 -2.93
CA ALA A 83 18.82 1.58 -3.78
C ALA A 83 17.53 1.70 -2.98
N VAL A 84 16.54 2.34 -3.59
CA VAL A 84 15.15 2.36 -3.13
C VAL A 84 14.35 1.43 -4.02
N MET A 85 13.57 0.54 -3.40
CA MET A 85 12.66 -0.35 -4.09
C MET A 85 11.22 0.12 -3.83
N ASN A 86 10.53 0.50 -4.90
CA ASN A 86 9.12 0.84 -4.87
C ASN A 86 8.32 -0.36 -5.37
N ILE A 87 7.39 -0.84 -4.54
CA ILE A 87 6.47 -1.93 -4.88
C ILE A 87 5.08 -1.32 -4.95
N GLU A 88 4.49 -1.35 -6.13
CA GLU A 88 3.11 -0.93 -6.38
C GLU A 88 2.22 -2.17 -6.30
N TYR A 89 1.15 -2.07 -5.51
CA TYR A 89 0.13 -3.12 -5.36
C TYR A 89 -1.09 -2.82 -6.24
N ASN A 90 -1.82 -3.86 -6.62
CA ASN A 90 -3.09 -3.75 -7.36
C ASN A 90 -4.23 -3.19 -6.50
#